data_AF-A0AAV5U0M5-F1
#
_entry.id   AF-A0AAV5U0M5-F1
#
_cell.length_a   1.000
_cell.length_b   1.000
_cell.length_c   1.000
_cell.angle_alpha   90.00
_cell.angle_beta   90.00
_cell.angle_gamma   90.00
#
_symmetry.space_group_name_H-M   'P 1'
#
loop_
_entity.id
_entity.type
_entity.pdbx_description
1 polymer ?
#
loop_
_entity_poly.entity_id
_entity_poly.type
_entity_poly.pdbx_seq_one_letter_code
_entity_poly.pdbx_strand_id
1 'polypeptide(L)'
;HLFSNIYLCICIISLRIIQLAESLSPQFPSEGRPPLDRFLLVKPYTRWNSKFQSLGSVLTTMNEIRLTTDAKSMTGAIWARETIGMDAFTIEARLRISTRSSSVAADGVGIWFTDRTSLGNAYGVSPVFTGFGVVFDIYDNTNSRRTPLIGLVASNGTNPLNNDNNGEMHTLASCRVYESGSMIREVNDHNARESIAVHIEYLPGKIGIYYKMERDLDWQYCLTQNNVFIPNFFFLGVSASTGDLSAQQDLLSLKVFDLPIDLTVKARNTMHFEQKGTGNVEKKQTESSKILSVLFFTLAFFAVVGGMIIIIKPDLLPGTQASIDKKKRFY
;
A
#
# COMPACT_ATOMS: atom_id res chain seq x y z
N HIS A 1 -11.92 -27.96 -36.02
CA HIS A 1 -10.93 -26.86 -36.00
C HIS A 1 -11.38 -25.61 -35.25
N LEU A 2 -12.58 -25.07 -35.46
CA LEU A 2 -13.05 -23.84 -34.77
C LEU A 2 -13.09 -23.95 -33.24
N PHE A 3 -13.56 -25.09 -32.70
CA PHE A 3 -13.60 -25.35 -31.26
C PHE A 3 -12.21 -25.38 -30.60
N SER A 4 -11.18 -25.87 -31.29
CA SER A 4 -9.81 -25.93 -30.75
C SER A 4 -9.22 -24.55 -30.51
N ASN A 5 -9.55 -23.57 -31.36
CA ASN A 5 -9.08 -22.20 -31.21
C ASN A 5 -9.78 -21.48 -30.05
N ILE A 6 -11.04 -21.80 -29.79
CA ILE A 6 -11.80 -21.24 -28.67
C ILE A 6 -11.22 -21.73 -27.33
N TYR A 7 -10.98 -23.03 -27.17
CA TYR A 7 -10.36 -23.57 -25.95
C TYR A 7 -8.97 -22.99 -25.70
N LEU A 8 -8.16 -22.84 -26.74
CA LEU A 8 -6.83 -22.23 -26.62
C LEU A 8 -6.92 -20.76 -26.17
N CYS A 9 -7.83 -19.97 -26.75
CA CYS A 9 -8.05 -18.59 -26.33
C CYS A 9 -8.52 -18.50 -24.88
N ILE A 10 -9.43 -19.37 -24.44
CA ILE A 10 -9.90 -19.42 -23.06
C ILE A 10 -8.74 -19.72 -22.12
N CYS A 11 -7.92 -20.73 -22.42
CA CYS A 11 -6.75 -21.06 -21.61
C CYS A 11 -5.76 -19.89 -21.50
N ILE A 12 -5.49 -19.19 -22.60
CA ILE A 12 -4.60 -18.03 -22.59
C ILE A 12 -5.17 -16.90 -21.73
N ILE A 13 -6.46 -16.59 -21.87
CA ILE A 13 -7.13 -15.55 -21.07
C ILE A 13 -7.10 -15.92 -19.58
N SER A 14 -7.43 -17.17 -19.24
CA SER A 14 -7.37 -17.65 -17.85
C SER A 14 -5.96 -17.53 -17.28
N LEU A 15 -4.93 -17.93 -18.03
CA LEU A 15 -3.53 -17.77 -17.61
C LEU A 15 -3.16 -16.29 -17.39
N ARG A 16 -3.62 -15.39 -18.27
CA ARG A 16 -3.36 -13.95 -18.10
C ARG A 16 -4.06 -13.38 -16.87
N ILE A 17 -5.27 -13.83 -16.57
CA ILE A 17 -5.99 -13.43 -15.35
C ILE A 17 -5.25 -13.93 -14.11
N ILE A 18 -4.79 -15.18 -14.11
CA ILE A 18 -4.02 -15.74 -12.99
C ILE A 18 -2.72 -14.97 -12.78
N GLN A 19 -1.95 -14.73 -13.85
CA GLN A 19 -0.71 -13.93 -13.78
C GLN A 19 -0.95 -12.51 -13.24
N LEU A 20 -2.06 -11.88 -13.64
CA LEU A 20 -2.42 -10.55 -13.15
C LEU A 20 -2.82 -10.61 -11.67
N ALA A 21 -3.60 -11.60 -11.25
CA ALA A 21 -4.00 -11.79 -9.86
C ALA A 21 -2.77 -12.00 -8.96
N GLU A 22 -1.84 -12.88 -9.36
CA GLU A 22 -0.57 -13.07 -8.64
C GLU A 22 0.25 -11.77 -8.55
N SER A 23 0.27 -10.96 -9.61
CA SER A 23 1.02 -9.70 -9.59
C SER A 23 0.46 -8.63 -8.64
N LEU A 24 -0.82 -8.79 -8.27
CA LEU A 24 -1.57 -7.90 -7.38
C LEU A 24 -1.71 -8.47 -5.96
N SER A 25 -1.31 -9.72 -5.72
CA SER A 25 -1.30 -10.29 -4.37
C SER A 25 -0.03 -9.89 -3.64
N PRO A 26 -0.11 -9.50 -2.35
CA PRO A 26 1.07 -9.24 -1.54
C PRO A 26 1.89 -10.52 -1.37
N GLN A 27 3.22 -10.43 -1.49
CA GLN A 27 4.09 -11.53 -1.12
C GLN A 27 4.30 -11.51 0.39
N PHE A 28 4.07 -12.67 1.01
CA PHE A 28 4.35 -12.88 2.43
C PHE A 28 5.64 -13.67 2.61
N PRO A 29 6.35 -13.48 3.74
CA PRO A 29 7.43 -14.38 4.10
C PRO A 29 6.91 -15.82 4.18
N SER A 30 7.80 -16.78 3.92
CA SER A 30 7.49 -18.21 4.05
C SER A 30 6.85 -18.51 5.41
N GLU A 31 5.80 -19.34 5.42
CA GLU A 31 5.06 -19.70 6.63
C GLU A 31 6.02 -20.12 7.76
N GLY A 32 5.85 -19.53 8.95
CA GLY A 32 6.68 -19.79 10.12
C GLY A 32 8.01 -19.02 10.20
N ARG A 33 8.39 -18.21 9.20
CA ARG A 33 9.57 -17.35 9.31
C ARG A 33 9.30 -16.17 10.27
N PRO A 34 10.05 -16.05 11.38
CA PRO A 34 9.86 -14.96 12.32
C PRO A 34 10.38 -13.63 11.75
N PRO A 35 9.85 -12.49 12.21
CA PRO A 35 10.42 -11.18 11.87
C PRO A 35 11.83 -11.05 12.46
N LEU A 36 12.65 -10.23 11.81
CA LEU A 36 14.02 -9.95 12.22
C LEU A 36 14.04 -9.19 13.54
N ASP A 37 14.65 -9.77 14.58
CA ASP A 37 14.63 -9.19 15.92
C ASP A 37 15.14 -7.74 15.95
N ARG A 38 16.24 -7.46 15.23
CA ARG A 38 16.85 -6.12 15.12
C ARG A 38 15.92 -5.01 14.57
N PHE A 39 14.83 -5.39 13.90
CA PHE A 39 13.81 -4.46 13.40
C PHE A 39 12.42 -4.71 14.00
N LEU A 40 12.34 -5.50 15.07
CA LEU A 40 11.08 -5.86 15.70
C LEU A 40 10.70 -4.87 16.81
N LEU A 41 9.57 -4.19 16.63
CA LEU A 41 8.85 -3.43 17.66
C LEU A 41 7.44 -4.01 17.83
N VAL A 42 7.20 -4.73 18.91
CA VAL A 42 5.88 -5.25 19.29
C VAL A 42 5.72 -5.14 20.81
N LYS A 43 4.47 -5.06 21.29
CA LYS A 43 4.19 -5.06 22.72
C LYS A 43 4.51 -6.44 23.34
N PRO A 44 4.99 -6.49 24.60
CA PRO A 44 5.54 -5.36 25.33
C PRO A 44 6.87 -4.93 24.69
N TYR A 45 7.10 -3.62 24.49
CA TYR A 45 8.27 -3.04 23.79
C TYR A 45 9.56 -3.17 24.61
N THR A 46 9.86 -4.38 25.07
CA THR A 46 11.00 -4.70 25.91
C THR A 46 12.27 -4.56 25.09
N ARG A 47 13.30 -3.90 25.64
CA ARG A 47 14.59 -3.67 24.96
C ARG A 47 14.45 -2.97 23.60
N TRP A 48 13.40 -2.18 23.38
CA TRP A 48 13.26 -1.41 22.13
C TRP A 48 14.48 -0.51 21.88
N ASN A 49 15.03 0.07 22.95
CA ASN A 49 16.12 1.04 22.91
C ASN A 49 17.50 0.44 22.53
N SER A 50 17.67 -0.88 22.63
CA SER A 50 18.88 -1.55 22.12
C SER A 50 18.85 -1.73 20.61
N LYS A 51 17.66 -1.63 20.00
CA LYS A 51 17.42 -1.86 18.57
C LYS A 51 17.07 -0.58 17.81
N PHE A 52 16.43 0.36 18.49
CA PHE A 52 15.97 1.62 17.96
C PHE A 52 16.46 2.80 18.81
N GLN A 53 16.52 3.97 18.18
CA GLN A 53 16.73 5.26 18.83
C GLN A 53 15.50 6.14 18.60
N SER A 54 15.03 6.82 19.64
CA SER A 54 13.96 7.81 19.55
C SER A 54 14.54 9.22 19.46
N LEU A 55 13.88 10.10 18.71
CA LEU A 55 14.24 11.49 18.49
C LEU A 55 12.99 12.37 18.63
N GLY A 56 13.14 13.58 19.17
CA GLY A 56 12.06 14.55 19.24
C GLY A 56 11.01 14.20 20.29
N SER A 57 9.73 14.37 19.96
CA SER A 57 8.60 14.26 20.89
C SER A 57 8.17 12.83 21.25
N VAL A 58 8.96 11.82 20.88
CA VAL A 58 8.55 10.42 21.04
C VAL A 58 8.43 10.06 22.52
N LEU A 59 7.26 9.56 22.91
CA LEU A 59 7.02 8.96 24.21
C LEU A 59 7.06 7.44 24.09
N THR A 60 7.83 6.79 24.95
CA THR A 60 7.97 5.33 24.95
C THR A 60 7.67 4.76 26.34
N THR A 61 6.86 3.69 26.36
CA THR A 61 6.61 2.85 27.52
C THR A 61 6.66 1.38 27.08
N MET A 62 6.46 0.44 28.00
CA MET A 62 6.34 -0.98 27.63
C MET A 62 5.11 -1.26 26.74
N ASN A 63 4.09 -0.41 26.77
CA ASN A 63 2.82 -0.64 26.09
C ASN A 63 2.51 0.39 25.00
N GLU A 64 3.37 1.38 24.82
CA GLU A 64 3.13 2.48 23.90
C GLU A 64 4.42 3.02 23.28
N ILE A 65 4.40 3.22 21.96
CA ILE A 65 5.35 4.08 21.24
C ILE A 65 4.50 5.14 20.55
N ARG A 66 4.54 6.36 21.08
CA ARG A 66 3.82 7.51 20.56
C ARG A 66 4.80 8.47 19.90
N LEU A 67 4.64 8.71 18.60
CA LEU A 67 5.50 9.59 17.84
C LEU A 67 5.21 11.06 18.17
N THR A 68 3.94 11.41 18.21
CA THR A 68 3.43 12.75 18.57
C THR A 68 2.18 12.61 19.45
N THR A 69 1.98 13.59 20.32
CA THR A 69 0.71 13.76 21.04
C THR A 69 -0.22 14.66 20.24
N ASP A 70 -1.51 14.68 20.60
CA ASP A 70 -2.48 15.66 20.10
C ASP A 70 -2.19 17.07 20.66
N ALA A 71 -1.08 17.65 20.18
CA ALA A 71 -0.56 18.98 20.46
C ALA A 71 0.08 19.54 19.18
N LYS A 72 0.10 20.87 19.07
CA LYS A 72 0.65 21.59 17.91
C LYS A 72 2.17 21.51 17.86
N SER A 73 2.72 21.63 16.65
CA SER A 73 4.17 21.78 16.41
C SER A 73 5.04 20.67 17.02
N MET A 74 4.53 19.43 17.00
CA MET A 74 5.26 18.26 17.47
C MET A 74 6.00 17.58 16.32
N THR A 75 7.13 16.96 16.63
CA THR A 75 7.94 16.23 15.65
C THR A 75 8.65 15.11 16.38
N GLY A 76 8.38 13.86 15.99
CA GLY A 76 8.96 12.69 16.63
C GLY A 76 9.30 11.60 15.62
N ALA A 77 10.42 10.92 15.84
CA ALA A 77 10.86 9.82 15.00
C ALA A 77 11.52 8.72 15.80
N ILE A 78 11.31 7.47 15.40
CA ILE A 78 12.04 6.30 15.89
C ILE A 78 12.77 5.64 14.73
N TRP A 79 14.06 5.38 14.91
CA TRP A 79 14.96 4.87 13.87
C TRP A 79 15.63 3.60 14.32
N ALA A 80 15.71 2.60 13.43
CA ALA A 80 16.55 1.44 13.66
C ALA A 80 18.02 1.87 13.81
N ARG A 81 18.74 1.23 14.72
CA ARG A 81 20.17 1.50 14.94
C ARG A 81 21.05 0.92 13.85
N GLU A 82 20.57 -0.14 13.19
CA GLU A 82 21.25 -0.83 12.11
C GLU A 82 20.62 -0.52 10.74
N THR A 83 21.42 -0.70 9.69
CA THR A 83 20.98 -0.57 8.30
C THR A 83 20.19 -1.81 7.86
N ILE A 84 19.28 -1.66 6.89
CA ILE A 84 18.41 -2.73 6.42
C ILE A 84 19.18 -3.96 5.96
N GLY A 85 20.31 -3.80 5.26
CA GLY A 85 21.26 -4.86 4.93
C GLY A 85 20.70 -6.03 4.12
N MET A 86 19.55 -5.86 3.47
CA MET A 86 18.84 -6.88 2.70
C MET A 86 18.52 -6.34 1.32
N ASP A 87 18.59 -7.21 0.31
CA ASP A 87 18.27 -6.86 -1.08
C ASP A 87 16.76 -6.93 -1.35
N ALA A 88 16.03 -7.75 -0.60
CA ALA A 88 14.58 -7.87 -0.66
C ALA A 88 14.01 -8.08 0.74
N PHE A 89 12.90 -7.42 1.05
CA PHE A 89 12.28 -7.50 2.36
C PHE A 89 10.82 -7.08 2.31
N THR A 90 10.07 -7.48 3.34
CA THR A 90 8.74 -6.93 3.62
C THR A 90 8.71 -6.24 4.97
N ILE A 91 7.85 -5.23 5.08
CA ILE A 91 7.54 -4.57 6.35
C ILE A 91 6.05 -4.65 6.60
N GLU A 92 5.69 -5.14 7.78
CA GLU A 92 4.37 -4.93 8.35
C GLU A 92 4.43 -3.87 9.44
N ALA A 93 3.73 -2.76 9.25
CA ALA A 93 3.56 -1.75 10.28
C ALA A 93 2.09 -1.56 10.63
N ARG A 94 1.80 -1.29 11.90
CA ARG A 94 0.47 -0.96 12.40
C ARG A 94 0.51 0.40 13.06
N LEU A 95 -0.38 1.28 12.63
CA LEU A 95 -0.45 2.66 13.08
C LEU A 95 -1.81 2.93 13.72
N ARG A 96 -1.82 3.80 14.72
CA ARG A 96 -3.04 4.40 15.25
C ARG A 96 -2.91 5.92 15.19
N ILE A 97 -3.90 6.55 14.58
CA ILE A 97 -4.01 7.99 14.49
C ILE A 97 -5.31 8.39 15.18
N SER A 98 -5.19 9.16 16.24
CA SER A 98 -6.31 9.54 17.10
C SER A 98 -6.31 11.04 17.36
N THR A 99 -7.49 11.63 17.49
CA THR A 99 -7.66 13.06 17.82
C THR A 99 -8.75 13.23 18.87
N ARG A 100 -8.64 14.27 19.71
CA ARG A 100 -9.70 14.67 20.64
C ARG A 100 -10.88 15.34 19.93
N SER A 101 -10.65 15.90 18.74
CA SER A 101 -11.66 16.59 17.94
C SER A 101 -12.02 15.74 16.72
N SER A 102 -13.26 15.28 16.63
CA SER A 102 -13.70 14.25 15.68
C SER A 102 -13.60 14.61 14.18
N SER A 103 -13.24 15.84 13.82
CA SER A 103 -13.34 16.32 12.43
C SER A 103 -12.06 16.84 11.79
N VAL A 104 -10.97 17.08 12.54
CA VAL A 104 -9.75 17.66 11.96
C VAL A 104 -8.50 17.08 12.62
N ALA A 105 -7.65 16.43 11.81
CA ALA A 105 -6.39 15.82 12.23
C ALA A 105 -5.33 16.04 11.13
N ALA A 106 -4.08 16.29 11.52
CA ALA A 106 -2.96 16.55 10.62
C ALA A 106 -1.62 16.21 11.32
N ASP A 107 -0.50 16.08 10.61
CA ASP A 107 -0.36 16.11 9.14
C ASP A 107 -0.33 14.69 8.58
N GLY A 108 0.43 13.80 9.23
CA GLY A 108 0.51 12.41 8.84
C GLY A 108 1.69 11.67 9.47
N VAL A 109 1.89 10.43 9.04
CA VAL A 109 2.98 9.54 9.47
C VAL A 109 3.83 9.17 8.26
N GLY A 110 5.14 9.01 8.43
CA GLY A 110 6.04 8.47 7.41
C GLY A 110 6.78 7.23 7.89
N ILE A 111 6.89 6.21 7.02
CA ILE A 111 7.78 5.05 7.18
C ILE A 111 8.89 5.19 6.15
N TRP A 112 10.14 5.25 6.60
CA TRP A 112 11.27 5.75 5.82
C TRP A 112 12.35 4.69 5.61
N PHE A 113 12.94 4.72 4.43
CA PHE A 113 14.15 4.00 4.04
C PHE A 113 15.10 5.00 3.43
N THR A 114 15.95 5.57 4.27
CA THR A 114 16.78 6.70 3.88
C THR A 114 18.19 6.53 4.40
N ASP A 115 19.09 7.38 3.92
CA ASP A 115 20.26 7.75 4.70
C ASP A 115 19.83 8.34 6.07
N ARG A 116 20.81 8.56 6.96
CA ARG A 116 20.50 9.23 8.24
C ARG A 116 19.93 10.62 7.94
N THR A 117 18.66 10.83 8.27
CA THR A 117 17.99 12.13 8.16
C THR A 117 17.77 12.75 9.53
N SER A 118 17.63 14.07 9.59
CA SER A 118 17.28 14.81 10.81
C SER A 118 15.77 14.93 10.96
N LEU A 119 15.31 15.37 12.13
CA LEU A 119 13.92 15.77 12.33
C LEU A 119 13.56 16.97 11.44
N GLY A 120 12.28 17.06 11.07
CA GLY A 120 11.73 18.18 10.30
C GLY A 120 10.23 18.04 10.09
N ASN A 121 9.66 18.93 9.28
CA ASN A 121 8.23 19.01 9.04
C ASN A 121 7.73 18.03 7.97
N ALA A 122 8.61 17.33 7.24
CA ALA A 122 8.24 16.31 6.25
C ALA A 122 7.77 15.02 6.93
N TYR A 123 6.55 15.00 7.46
CA TYR A 123 6.00 13.88 8.25
C TYR A 123 6.94 13.45 9.39
N GLY A 124 7.68 14.39 9.99
CA GLY A 124 8.62 14.13 11.07
C GLY A 124 10.11 14.09 10.68
N VAL A 125 10.46 14.13 9.39
CA VAL A 125 11.87 14.19 8.92
C VAL A 125 12.19 15.49 8.20
N SER A 126 13.48 15.72 7.93
CA SER A 126 13.93 16.79 7.04
C SER A 126 13.28 16.65 5.66
N PRO A 127 12.78 17.75 5.06
CA PRO A 127 12.28 17.72 3.68
C PRO A 127 13.39 17.40 2.67
N VAL A 128 14.65 17.61 3.05
CA VAL A 128 15.82 17.17 2.28
C VAL A 128 16.30 15.84 2.85
N PHE A 129 16.05 14.75 2.14
CA PHE A 129 16.43 13.38 2.51
C PHE A 129 16.88 12.59 1.27
N THR A 130 17.64 11.51 1.47
CA THR A 130 18.05 10.61 0.38
C THR A 130 17.46 9.22 0.60
N GLY A 131 16.55 8.80 -0.27
CA GLY A 131 15.86 7.51 -0.17
C GLY A 131 14.38 7.59 -0.52
N PHE A 132 13.57 6.72 0.06
CA PHE A 132 12.12 6.77 -0.09
C PHE A 132 11.39 6.72 1.25
N GLY A 133 10.13 7.15 1.23
CA GLY A 133 9.19 7.02 2.32
C GLY A 133 7.82 6.59 1.84
N VAL A 134 7.13 5.81 2.67
CA VAL A 134 5.70 5.57 2.57
C VAL A 134 5.00 6.50 3.55
N VAL A 135 4.29 7.49 3.02
CA VAL A 135 3.64 8.54 3.80
C VAL A 135 2.14 8.29 3.87
N PHE A 136 1.56 8.58 5.03
CA PHE A 136 0.15 8.47 5.35
C PHE A 136 -0.35 9.88 5.62
N ASP A 137 -0.79 10.54 4.57
CA ASP A 137 -1.25 11.93 4.62
C ASP A 137 -2.76 11.95 4.87
N ILE A 138 -3.12 12.57 5.99
CA ILE A 138 -4.50 12.60 6.50
C ILE A 138 -5.12 14.00 6.39
N TYR A 139 -4.38 15.00 5.92
CA TYR A 139 -4.84 16.39 5.89
C TYR A 139 -4.73 17.00 4.48
N ASP A 140 -5.83 17.52 3.98
CA ASP A 140 -5.89 18.07 2.63
C ASP A 140 -5.42 19.54 2.58
N ASN A 141 -4.11 19.76 2.52
CA ASN A 141 -3.55 21.12 2.43
C ASN A 141 -4.05 21.92 1.21
N THR A 142 -4.43 21.22 0.13
CA THR A 142 -4.80 21.83 -1.15
C THR A 142 -6.32 21.90 -1.38
N ASN A 143 -7.14 21.48 -0.42
CA ASN A 143 -8.61 21.35 -0.56
C ASN A 143 -9.03 20.54 -1.81
N SER A 144 -8.17 19.64 -2.26
CA SER A 144 -8.32 18.81 -3.46
C SER A 144 -9.25 17.59 -3.29
N ARG A 145 -9.72 17.35 -2.07
CA ARG A 145 -10.41 16.17 -1.56
C ARG A 145 -9.67 14.88 -1.94
N ARG A 146 -8.35 14.87 -1.78
CA ARG A 146 -7.48 13.72 -2.09
C ARG A 146 -7.06 12.90 -0.87
N THR A 147 -7.20 13.41 0.35
CA THR A 147 -6.82 12.72 1.59
C THR A 147 -8.04 12.06 2.29
N PRO A 148 -7.84 10.97 3.05
CA PRO A 148 -6.56 10.33 3.37
C PRO A 148 -5.94 9.57 2.18
N LEU A 149 -4.62 9.70 2.03
CA LEU A 149 -3.84 9.04 0.99
C LEU A 149 -2.63 8.30 1.58
N ILE A 150 -2.24 7.23 0.90
CA ILE A 150 -0.95 6.57 1.09
C ILE A 150 -0.11 6.92 -0.13
N GLY A 151 1.05 7.54 0.10
CA GLY A 151 1.96 8.00 -0.95
C GLY A 151 3.32 7.31 -0.85
N LEU A 152 3.91 6.98 -1.98
CA LEU A 152 5.32 6.62 -2.08
C LEU A 152 6.09 7.86 -2.55
N VAL A 153 6.89 8.43 -1.65
CA VAL A 153 7.75 9.60 -1.94
C VAL A 153 9.20 9.15 -2.06
N ALA A 154 9.96 9.76 -2.96
CA ALA A 154 11.39 9.48 -3.09
C ALA A 154 12.19 10.75 -3.40
N SER A 155 13.43 10.80 -2.88
CA SER A 155 14.33 11.92 -3.06
C SER A 155 15.78 11.45 -3.12
N ASN A 156 16.60 12.20 -3.85
CA ASN A 156 18.06 12.03 -3.95
C ASN A 156 18.82 13.05 -3.09
N GLY A 157 18.12 13.79 -2.22
CA GLY A 157 18.71 14.81 -1.36
C GLY A 157 18.93 16.18 -1.99
N THR A 158 18.49 16.44 -3.24
CA THR A 158 18.71 17.75 -3.89
C THR A 158 17.55 18.71 -3.71
N ASN A 159 16.30 18.24 -3.85
CA ASN A 159 15.10 19.09 -3.77
C ASN A 159 14.32 18.78 -2.49
N PRO A 160 13.88 19.80 -1.73
CA PRO A 160 13.09 19.59 -0.53
C PRO A 160 11.68 19.08 -0.88
N LEU A 161 11.21 18.08 -0.13
CA LEU A 161 9.81 17.64 -0.15
C LEU A 161 8.93 18.81 0.28
N ASN A 162 8.01 19.20 -0.59
CA ASN A 162 7.02 20.23 -0.28
C ASN A 162 5.73 19.56 0.22
N ASN A 163 5.45 19.60 1.52
CA ASN A 163 4.20 19.05 2.04
C ASN A 163 2.97 19.91 1.73
N ASP A 164 3.16 21.22 1.50
CA ASP A 164 2.06 22.15 1.28
C ASP A 164 1.32 21.86 -0.05
N ASN A 165 1.98 21.16 -0.97
CA ASN A 165 1.38 20.66 -2.21
C ASN A 165 1.08 19.14 -2.17
N ASN A 166 0.96 18.55 -0.98
CA ASN A 166 0.79 17.12 -0.75
C ASN A 166 1.95 16.28 -1.32
N GLY A 167 3.17 16.84 -1.42
CA GLY A 167 4.35 16.14 -1.91
C GLY A 167 4.33 15.79 -3.40
N GLU A 168 3.52 16.49 -4.21
CA GLU A 168 3.23 16.12 -5.61
C GLU A 168 4.49 15.98 -6.49
N MET A 169 5.55 16.73 -6.20
CA MET A 169 6.83 16.67 -6.94
C MET A 169 7.66 15.42 -6.63
N HIS A 170 7.57 14.89 -5.41
CA HIS A 170 8.38 13.74 -4.95
C HIS A 170 7.59 12.43 -4.93
N THR A 171 6.27 12.52 -5.14
CA THR A 171 5.36 11.37 -5.14
C THR A 171 5.53 10.58 -6.43
N LEU A 172 6.03 9.34 -6.30
CA LEU A 172 6.13 8.40 -7.41
C LEU A 172 4.74 7.83 -7.75
N ALA A 173 4.01 7.41 -6.72
CA ALA A 173 2.67 6.84 -6.80
C ALA A 173 1.90 7.09 -5.49
N SER A 174 0.58 7.05 -5.56
CA SER A 174 -0.29 7.18 -4.38
C SER A 174 -1.62 6.46 -4.58
N CYS A 175 -2.26 6.03 -3.50
CA CYS A 175 -3.64 5.55 -3.49
C CYS A 175 -4.46 6.26 -2.41
N ARG A 176 -5.79 6.24 -2.56
CA ARG A 176 -6.74 6.79 -1.58
C ARG A 176 -7.30 5.68 -0.71
N VAL A 177 -7.65 6.01 0.54
CA VAL A 177 -8.12 5.05 1.56
C VAL A 177 -9.64 5.15 1.81
N TYR A 178 -10.43 5.67 0.86
CA TYR A 178 -11.84 6.03 1.08
C TYR A 178 -12.81 4.84 1.27
N GLU A 179 -12.50 3.66 0.74
CA GLU A 179 -13.53 2.61 0.58
C GLU A 179 -13.75 1.76 1.86
N SER A 180 -12.83 1.82 2.83
CA SER A 180 -12.84 0.90 3.99
C SER A 180 -13.13 1.56 5.35
N GLY A 181 -13.02 2.89 5.48
CA GLY A 181 -13.36 3.60 6.72
C GLY A 181 -12.51 4.85 6.98
N SER A 182 -12.57 5.36 8.22
CA SER A 182 -11.77 6.50 8.66
C SER A 182 -10.41 6.05 9.21
N MET A 183 -9.32 6.64 8.73
CA MET A 183 -7.99 6.52 9.34
C MET A 183 -7.88 7.26 10.69
N ILE A 184 -8.78 8.19 10.95
CA ILE A 184 -8.79 9.03 12.16
C ILE A 184 -9.77 8.42 13.17
N ARG A 185 -9.28 8.22 14.41
CA ARG A 185 -10.05 7.70 15.54
C ARG A 185 -10.27 8.75 16.61
N GLU A 186 -11.29 8.59 17.43
CA GLU A 186 -11.46 9.41 18.64
C GLU A 186 -10.53 8.89 19.76
N VAL A 187 -9.86 9.79 20.47
CA VAL A 187 -8.92 9.42 21.56
C VAL A 187 -9.62 8.66 22.70
N ASN A 188 -10.91 8.93 22.93
CA ASN A 188 -11.69 8.27 24.00
C ASN A 188 -12.25 6.90 23.58
N ASP A 189 -11.98 6.46 22.35
CA ASP A 189 -12.33 5.11 21.93
C ASP A 189 -11.37 4.12 22.60
N HIS A 190 -11.77 3.63 23.78
CA HIS A 190 -11.04 2.61 24.52
C HIS A 190 -10.95 1.26 23.77
N ASN A 191 -11.68 1.10 22.67
CA ASN A 191 -11.57 -0.05 21.77
C ASN A 191 -10.67 0.20 20.55
N ALA A 192 -10.09 1.40 20.38
CA ALA A 192 -9.27 1.76 19.21
C ALA A 192 -7.99 0.91 19.14
N ARG A 193 -8.08 -0.19 18.37
CA ARG A 193 -7.01 -1.17 18.17
C ARG A 193 -5.95 -0.65 17.21
N GLU A 194 -6.34 -0.34 15.98
CA GLU A 194 -5.47 0.15 14.91
C GLU A 194 -6.28 1.03 13.94
N SER A 195 -5.65 2.10 13.44
CA SER A 195 -6.22 2.89 12.33
C SER A 195 -5.99 2.19 11.00
N ILE A 196 -4.77 1.71 10.80
CA ILE A 196 -4.33 1.11 9.54
C ILE A 196 -3.15 0.17 9.80
N ALA A 197 -3.16 -0.98 9.14
CA ALA A 197 -2.00 -1.82 8.93
C ALA A 197 -1.51 -1.63 7.49
N VAL A 198 -0.19 -1.60 7.30
CA VAL A 198 0.47 -1.50 5.99
C VAL A 198 1.43 -2.66 5.81
N HIS A 199 1.44 -3.21 4.60
CA HIS A 199 2.44 -4.17 4.13
C HIS A 199 3.21 -3.51 2.98
N ILE A 200 4.52 -3.35 3.17
CA ILE A 200 5.43 -2.77 2.18
C ILE A 200 6.33 -3.90 1.69
N GLU A 201 6.30 -4.17 0.39
CA GLU A 201 7.16 -5.15 -0.26
C GLU A 201 8.24 -4.41 -1.06
N TYR A 202 9.51 -4.66 -0.73
CA TYR A 202 10.64 -4.20 -1.52
C TYR A 202 11.30 -5.39 -2.21
N LEU A 203 11.33 -5.32 -3.54
CA LEU A 203 12.19 -6.12 -4.40
C LEU A 203 13.10 -5.17 -5.17
N PRO A 204 14.32 -5.56 -5.56
CA PRO A 204 15.17 -4.72 -6.38
C PRO A 204 14.45 -4.29 -7.67
N GLY A 205 14.16 -2.99 -7.80
CA GLY A 205 13.43 -2.44 -8.94
C GLY A 205 11.91 -2.43 -8.82
N LYS A 206 11.31 -2.84 -7.70
CA LYS A 206 9.85 -2.83 -7.50
C LYS A 206 9.47 -2.62 -6.03
N ILE A 207 8.54 -1.69 -5.78
CA ILE A 207 7.87 -1.53 -4.50
C ILE A 207 6.39 -1.85 -4.65
N GLY A 208 5.87 -2.74 -3.81
CA GLY A 208 4.44 -2.99 -3.64
C GLY A 208 3.96 -2.44 -2.29
N ILE A 209 2.80 -1.80 -2.25
CA ILE A 209 2.18 -1.34 -1.01
C ILE A 209 0.75 -1.84 -0.94
N TYR A 210 0.41 -2.38 0.23
CA TYR A 210 -0.90 -2.90 0.56
C TYR A 210 -1.30 -2.38 1.92
N TYR A 211 -2.59 -2.25 2.17
CA TYR A 211 -3.09 -1.77 3.44
C TYR A 211 -4.27 -2.61 3.92
N LYS A 212 -4.55 -2.52 5.20
CA LYS A 212 -5.72 -3.14 5.81
C LYS A 212 -6.26 -2.19 6.88
N MET A 213 -7.52 -1.82 6.76
CA MET A 213 -8.26 -1.10 7.78
C MET A 213 -8.87 -2.09 8.77
N GLU A 214 -9.29 -1.61 9.94
CA GLU A 214 -9.81 -2.46 11.02
C GLU A 214 -10.96 -3.40 10.60
N ARG A 215 -11.82 -2.96 9.67
CA ARG A 215 -12.98 -3.73 9.20
C ARG A 215 -12.69 -4.60 7.99
N ASP A 216 -11.51 -4.49 7.40
CA ASP A 216 -11.16 -5.27 6.23
C ASP A 216 -10.90 -6.72 6.63
N LEU A 217 -11.37 -7.66 5.82
CA LEU A 217 -11.08 -9.09 6.03
C LEU A 217 -9.67 -9.44 5.53
N ASP A 218 -9.24 -8.81 4.44
CA ASP A 218 -7.98 -9.09 3.76
C ASP A 218 -7.27 -7.80 3.32
N TRP A 219 -5.99 -7.93 2.96
CA TRP A 219 -5.16 -6.84 2.46
C TRP A 219 -5.72 -6.28 1.15
N GLN A 220 -5.81 -4.95 1.10
CA GLN A 220 -6.19 -4.18 -0.07
C GLN A 220 -4.95 -3.71 -0.81
N TYR A 221 -4.96 -3.84 -2.14
CA TYR A 221 -3.94 -3.26 -2.99
C TYR A 221 -4.00 -1.73 -2.91
N CYS A 222 -2.85 -1.08 -2.71
CA CYS A 222 -2.72 0.37 -2.79
C CYS A 222 -2.04 0.78 -4.10
N LEU A 223 -0.77 0.43 -4.24
CA LEU A 223 0.05 0.84 -5.38
C LEU A 223 1.20 -0.12 -5.62
N THR A 224 1.75 -0.05 -6.82
CA THR A 224 3.01 -0.67 -7.17
C THR A 224 3.82 0.30 -8.02
N GLN A 225 5.09 0.46 -7.68
CA GLN A 225 6.03 1.32 -8.38
C GLN A 225 7.22 0.50 -8.85
N ASN A 226 7.48 0.51 -10.16
CA ASN A 226 8.66 -0.11 -10.75
C ASN A 226 9.83 0.87 -10.81
N ASN A 227 11.01 0.36 -11.15
CA ASN A 227 12.25 1.10 -11.31
C ASN A 227 12.69 1.87 -10.05
N VAL A 228 12.45 1.27 -8.88
CA VAL A 228 12.93 1.79 -7.59
C VAL A 228 14.09 0.93 -7.07
N PHE A 229 15.28 1.51 -7.06
CA PHE A 229 16.49 0.89 -6.55
C PHE A 229 17.01 1.71 -5.38
N ILE A 230 17.20 1.06 -4.23
CA ILE A 230 17.81 1.68 -3.04
C ILE A 230 19.06 0.93 -2.61
N PRO A 231 20.06 1.63 -2.05
CA PRO A 231 21.18 0.97 -1.41
C PRO A 231 20.73 0.23 -0.14
N ASN A 232 21.31 -0.96 0.11
CA ASN A 232 20.98 -1.77 1.28
C ASN A 232 21.60 -1.25 2.60
N PHE A 233 22.41 -0.19 2.57
CA PHE A 233 22.98 0.45 3.75
C PHE A 233 22.10 1.58 4.33
N PHE A 234 20.83 1.63 3.93
CA PHE A 234 19.87 2.63 4.42
C PHE A 234 19.25 2.21 5.76
N PHE A 235 18.79 3.21 6.52
CA PHE A 235 18.15 3.03 7.81
C PHE A 235 16.63 2.98 7.65
N LEU A 236 15.99 2.16 8.48
CA LEU A 236 14.54 2.13 8.64
C LEU A 236 14.11 3.10 9.73
N GLY A 237 13.14 3.95 9.44
CA GLY A 237 12.58 4.89 10.41
C GLY A 237 11.07 4.99 10.33
N VAL A 238 10.45 5.41 11.43
CA VAL A 238 9.04 5.82 11.45
C VAL A 238 8.97 7.17 12.15
N SER A 239 8.28 8.13 11.55
CA SER A 239 8.18 9.48 12.09
C SER A 239 6.79 10.06 11.90
N ALA A 240 6.51 11.11 12.65
CA ALA A 240 5.30 11.89 12.48
C ALA A 240 5.53 13.34 12.92
N SER A 241 4.70 14.24 12.39
CA SER A 241 4.69 15.66 12.75
C SER A 241 3.28 16.21 12.82
N THR A 242 3.11 17.25 13.62
CA THR A 242 1.89 18.05 13.71
C THR A 242 2.19 19.52 13.45
N GLY A 243 1.30 20.21 12.75
CA GLY A 243 1.35 21.64 12.49
C GLY A 243 0.44 22.43 13.43
N ASP A 244 -0.36 23.31 12.85
CA ASP A 244 -1.43 24.03 13.55
C ASP A 244 -2.60 23.14 13.96
N LEU A 245 -2.79 22.06 13.20
CA LEU A 245 -3.66 20.95 13.50
C LEU A 245 -2.84 19.80 14.06
N SER A 246 -3.45 18.98 14.90
CA SER A 246 -2.75 17.94 15.63
C SER A 246 -3.52 16.63 15.65
N ALA A 247 -2.76 15.56 15.84
CA ALA A 247 -3.27 14.24 16.12
C ALA A 247 -2.25 13.51 16.98
N GLN A 248 -2.73 12.61 17.82
CA GLN A 248 -1.91 11.59 18.42
C GLN A 248 -1.57 10.52 17.38
N GLN A 249 -0.29 10.25 17.17
CA GLN A 249 0.20 9.31 16.17
C GLN A 249 1.06 8.23 16.86
N ASP A 250 0.54 7.01 16.95
CA ASP A 250 1.18 5.89 17.64
C ASP A 250 1.66 4.81 16.66
N LEU A 251 2.86 4.27 16.92
CA LEU A 251 3.39 3.08 16.25
C LEU A 251 3.07 1.85 17.11
N LEU A 252 2.10 1.04 16.65
CA LEU A 252 1.62 -0.12 17.40
C LEU A 252 2.51 -1.34 17.18
N SER A 253 2.97 -1.57 15.96
CA SER A 253 3.95 -2.59 15.66
C SER A 253 4.75 -2.26 14.43
N LEU A 254 6.01 -2.70 14.41
CA LEU A 254 6.88 -2.73 13.24
C LEU A 254 7.53 -4.10 13.17
N LYS A 255 7.36 -4.79 12.05
CA LYS A 255 7.95 -6.10 11.79
C LYS A 255 8.60 -6.05 10.41
N VAL A 256 9.80 -6.59 10.31
CA VAL A 256 10.53 -6.70 9.04
C VAL A 256 10.86 -8.16 8.80
N PHE A 257 10.65 -8.63 7.59
CA PHE A 257 10.97 -9.97 7.17
C PHE A 257 11.89 -9.93 5.96
N ASP A 258 12.91 -10.80 5.98
CA ASP A 258 13.74 -11.06 4.82
C ASP A 258 12.95 -11.86 3.77
N LEU A 259 13.04 -11.45 2.50
CA LEU A 259 12.50 -12.18 1.36
C LEU A 259 13.65 -12.90 0.63
N PRO A 260 13.71 -14.25 0.70
CA PRO A 260 14.75 -14.97 0.00
C PRO A 260 14.46 -14.96 -1.49
N ILE A 261 15.21 -14.16 -2.25
CA ILE A 261 15.11 -14.10 -3.71
C ILE A 261 16.28 -14.84 -4.35
N ASP A 262 16.01 -15.53 -5.47
CA ASP A 262 17.06 -16.09 -6.31
C ASP A 262 17.67 -14.95 -7.15
N LEU A 263 18.87 -14.51 -6.75
CA LEU A 263 19.54 -13.29 -7.20
C LEU A 263 20.09 -13.35 -8.64
N THR A 264 19.34 -13.91 -9.58
CA THR A 264 19.64 -13.76 -11.02
C THR A 264 19.54 -12.30 -11.47
N VAL A 265 18.71 -11.50 -10.78
CA VAL A 265 18.68 -10.03 -10.90
C VAL A 265 19.64 -9.43 -9.88
N LYS A 266 20.84 -9.03 -10.30
CA LYS A 266 21.76 -8.28 -9.43
C LYS A 266 21.06 -7.00 -8.96
N ALA A 267 20.92 -6.83 -7.64
CA ALA A 267 20.57 -5.56 -7.06
C ALA A 267 21.55 -4.50 -7.59
N ARG A 268 21.02 -3.42 -8.17
CA ARG A 268 21.87 -2.28 -8.56
C ARG A 268 22.25 -1.55 -7.28
N ASN A 269 23.54 -1.45 -7.00
CA ASN A 269 24.05 -0.70 -5.84
C ASN A 269 23.83 0.82 -5.97
N THR A 270 23.42 1.30 -7.14
CA THR A 270 23.14 2.72 -7.40
C THR A 270 21.66 3.01 -7.19
N MET A 271 21.38 4.03 -6.37
CA MET A 271 20.03 4.56 -6.20
C MET A 271 19.46 5.04 -7.54
N HIS A 272 18.23 4.66 -7.83
CA HIS A 272 17.50 5.12 -9.02
C HIS A 272 16.00 5.15 -8.75
N PHE A 273 15.35 6.24 -9.16
CA PHE A 273 13.91 6.43 -9.11
C PHE A 273 13.43 6.99 -10.44
N GLU A 274 12.36 6.44 -10.98
CA GLU A 274 11.69 7.02 -12.15
C GLU A 274 10.62 8.02 -11.66
N GLN A 275 10.97 9.30 -11.59
CA GLN A 275 10.00 10.35 -11.27
C GLN A 275 9.12 10.69 -12.47
N LYS A 276 7.84 11.00 -12.23
CA LYS A 276 6.96 11.54 -13.27
C LYS A 276 7.46 12.92 -13.66
N GLY A 277 7.96 13.07 -14.89
CA GLY A 277 8.38 14.38 -15.41
C GLY A 277 7.22 15.39 -15.42
N THR A 278 7.53 16.66 -15.15
CA THR A 278 6.64 17.83 -15.27
C THR A 278 6.35 18.17 -16.73
N GLY A 279 5.84 17.19 -17.49
CA GLY A 279 5.32 17.37 -18.84
C GLY A 279 3.81 17.35 -18.81
N ASN A 280 3.16 18.21 -19.61
CA ASN A 280 1.71 18.36 -19.74
C ASN A 280 0.94 17.06 -19.47
N VAL A 281 0.00 17.15 -18.55
CA VAL A 281 -0.94 16.08 -18.19
C VAL A 281 -1.79 15.74 -19.41
N GLU A 282 -1.28 14.85 -20.27
CA GLU A 282 -2.17 13.99 -21.02
C GLU A 282 -2.91 13.14 -19.99
N LYS A 283 -4.23 13.33 -19.93
CA LYS A 283 -5.15 12.53 -19.11
C LYS A 283 -4.88 11.05 -19.39
N LYS A 284 -4.11 10.40 -18.52
CA LYS A 284 -3.83 8.97 -18.61
C LYS A 284 -5.07 8.20 -18.15
N GLN A 285 -6.05 8.14 -19.05
CA GLN A 285 -7.23 7.31 -18.95
C GLN A 285 -6.80 5.84 -19.14
N THR A 286 -6.22 5.21 -18.11
CA THR A 286 -5.58 3.89 -18.28
C THR A 286 -5.79 2.89 -17.13
N GLU A 287 -6.56 3.20 -16.10
CA GLU A 287 -7.02 2.18 -15.13
C GLU A 287 -8.49 1.80 -15.32
N SER A 288 -9.37 2.78 -15.50
CA SER A 288 -10.79 2.53 -15.81
C SER A 288 -10.96 1.74 -17.12
N SER A 289 -10.10 1.95 -18.12
CA SER A 289 -10.15 1.21 -19.38
C SER A 289 -9.70 -0.25 -19.25
N LYS A 290 -8.79 -0.56 -18.31
CA LYS A 290 -8.36 -1.94 -18.04
C LYS A 290 -9.44 -2.72 -17.31
N ILE A 291 -10.08 -2.12 -16.31
CA ILE A 291 -11.19 -2.75 -15.58
C ILE A 291 -12.40 -2.92 -16.50
N LEU A 292 -12.73 -1.92 -17.32
CA LEU A 292 -13.79 -2.01 -18.32
C LEU A 292 -13.47 -3.07 -19.39
N SER A 293 -12.21 -3.19 -19.78
CA SER A 293 -11.76 -4.25 -20.69
C SER A 293 -11.90 -5.64 -20.07
N VAL A 294 -11.51 -5.83 -18.81
CA VAL A 294 -11.66 -7.12 -18.09
C VAL A 294 -13.15 -7.45 -17.90
N LEU A 295 -13.98 -6.49 -17.50
CA LEU A 295 -15.43 -6.68 -17.42
C LEU A 295 -16.05 -7.04 -18.76
N PHE A 296 -15.62 -6.39 -19.85
CA PHE A 296 -16.07 -6.70 -21.19
C PHE A 296 -15.68 -8.11 -21.63
N PHE A 297 -14.43 -8.51 -21.39
CA PHE A 297 -13.95 -9.85 -21.74
C PHE A 297 -14.59 -10.96 -20.88
N THR A 298 -14.84 -10.71 -19.60
CA THR A 298 -15.54 -11.66 -18.72
C THR A 298 -17.02 -11.81 -19.10
N LEU A 299 -17.73 -10.70 -19.37
CA LEU A 299 -19.11 -10.74 -19.87
C LEU A 299 -19.21 -11.43 -21.23
N ALA A 300 -18.28 -11.15 -22.15
CA ALA A 300 -18.21 -11.81 -23.44
C ALA A 300 -17.97 -13.31 -23.30
N PHE A 301 -17.11 -13.73 -22.36
CA PHE A 301 -16.87 -15.14 -22.06
C PHE A 301 -18.15 -15.85 -21.59
N PHE A 302 -18.87 -15.28 -20.61
CA PHE A 302 -20.13 -15.87 -20.14
C PHE A 302 -21.22 -15.87 -21.23
N ALA A 303 -21.26 -14.85 -22.09
CA ALA A 303 -22.20 -14.81 -23.22
C ALA A 303 -21.90 -15.92 -24.25
N VAL A 304 -20.63 -16.16 -24.58
CA VAL A 304 -20.21 -17.24 -25.48
C VAL A 304 -20.51 -18.61 -24.86
N VAL A 305 -20.16 -18.82 -23.59
CA VAL A 305 -20.43 -20.08 -22.89
C VAL A 305 -21.95 -20.33 -22.78
N GLY A 306 -22.72 -19.31 -22.41
CA GLY A 306 -24.18 -19.37 -22.37
C GLY A 306 -24.79 -19.68 -23.73
N GLY A 307 -24.33 -19.02 -24.80
CA GLY A 307 -24.77 -19.30 -26.17
C GLY A 307 -24.43 -20.72 -26.62
N MET A 308 -23.25 -21.23 -26.27
CA MET A 308 -22.85 -22.62 -26.57
C MET A 308 -23.70 -23.64 -25.81
N ILE A 309 -24.05 -23.37 -24.54
CA ILE A 309 -24.97 -24.23 -23.78
C ILE A 309 -26.35 -24.26 -24.44
N ILE A 310 -26.86 -23.11 -24.92
CA ILE A 310 -28.14 -23.03 -25.63
C ILE A 310 -28.12 -23.85 -26.93
N ILE A 311 -27.02 -23.85 -27.67
CA ILE A 311 -26.87 -24.61 -28.92
C ILE A 311 -26.76 -26.12 -28.64
N ILE A 312 -26.00 -26.52 -27.62
CA ILE A 312 -25.73 -27.93 -27.32
C ILE A 312 -26.91 -28.59 -26.58
N LYS A 313 -27.61 -27.83 -25.73
CA LYS A 313 -28.75 -28.32 -24.94
C LYS A 313 -29.90 -27.28 -24.93
N PRO A 314 -30.66 -27.16 -26.03
CA PRO A 314 -31.79 -26.24 -26.12
C PRO A 314 -32.94 -26.58 -25.14
N ASP A 315 -32.96 -27.81 -24.60
CA ASP A 315 -33.96 -28.29 -23.64
C ASP A 315 -33.78 -27.71 -22.22
N LEU A 316 -32.65 -27.06 -21.94
CA LEU A 316 -32.42 -26.37 -20.65
C LEU A 316 -33.05 -24.97 -20.60
N LEU A 317 -33.57 -24.45 -21.71
CA LEU A 317 -34.27 -23.16 -21.74
C LEU A 317 -35.73 -23.33 -21.29
N PRO A 318 -36.18 -22.65 -20.23
CA PRO A 318 -37.58 -22.68 -19.82
C PRO A 318 -38.45 -22.06 -20.92
N GLY A 319 -39.14 -22.91 -21.69
CA GLY A 319 -40.08 -22.50 -22.75
C GLY A 319 -39.99 -23.30 -24.05
N THR A 320 -38.90 -24.04 -24.32
CA THR A 320 -38.73 -24.80 -25.57
C THR A 320 -39.51 -26.12 -25.58
N GLN A 321 -39.68 -26.78 -24.42
CA GLN A 321 -40.53 -27.99 -24.30
C GLN A 321 -41.98 -27.74 -24.75
N ALA A 322 -42.55 -26.57 -24.44
CA ALA A 322 -43.95 -26.25 -24.73
C ALA A 322 -44.26 -26.09 -26.24
N SER A 323 -43.23 -25.80 -27.06
CA SER A 323 -43.36 -25.69 -28.51
C SER A 323 -43.30 -27.07 -29.20
N ILE A 324 -42.49 -27.99 -28.68
CA ILE A 324 -42.28 -29.32 -29.25
C ILE A 324 -43.52 -30.21 -29.03
N ASP A 325 -44.17 -30.11 -27.87
CA ASP A 325 -45.37 -30.91 -27.57
C ASP A 325 -46.63 -30.48 -28.34
N LYS A 326 -46.71 -29.22 -28.79
CA LYS A 326 -47.83 -28.77 -29.65
C LYS A 326 -47.76 -29.33 -31.08
N LYS A 327 -46.57 -29.62 -31.61
CA LYS A 327 -46.41 -30.17 -32.96
C LYS A 327 -46.67 -31.68 -33.06
N LYS A 328 -46.61 -32.42 -31.94
CA LYS A 328 -46.86 -33.86 -31.91
C LYS A 328 -48.35 -34.26 -31.83
N ARG A 329 -49.28 -33.30 -31.75
CA ARG A 329 -50.74 -33.57 -31.72
C ARG A 329 -51.45 -33.46 -33.08
N PHE A 330 -50.72 -33.23 -34.18
CA PHE A 330 -51.30 -33.03 -35.52
C PHE A 330 -50.73 -33.95 -36.63
N TYR A 331 -50.21 -35.12 -36.26
CA TYR A 331 -49.96 -36.21 -37.21
C TYR A 331 -50.46 -37.53 -36.63
#